data_AF-A0A0C2ZEI4-F1
#
_entry.id   AF-A0A0C2ZEI4-F1
#
_cell.length_a   1.000
_cell.length_b   1.000
_cell.length_c   1.000
_cell.angle_alpha   90.00
_cell.angle_beta   90.00
_cell.angle_gamma   90.00
#
_symmetry.space_group_name_H-M   'P 1'
#
loop_
_entity.id
_entity.type
_entity.pdbx_description
1 polymer ?
#
loop_
_entity_poly.entity_id
_entity_poly.type
_entity_poly.pdbx_seq_one_letter_code
_entity_poly.pdbx_strand_id
1 'polypeptide(L)'
;CVLWFRYQAITIQLLLAAVEISLMHRIYALFLKNSWILSLLILLGIAQLLSMVLSARLVVSNVTYTSTCYVTKPHAASAYFGATTMTTNLAILFMISWRYLRLPVPQAREIMKFEAVRAVLRVILRDSALSVIAILVVTLVQMLSNLGAVELSLNGNILYHWLFCVLWISFGRIVVNHSKVVQE
;
A
#
# COMPACT_ATOMS: atom_id res chain seq x y z
N CYS A 1 3.55 14.36 23.09
CA CYS A 1 4.47 13.73 22.12
C CYS A 1 4.02 12.33 21.70
N VAL A 2 4.01 11.37 22.64
CA VAL A 2 3.66 9.96 22.37
C VAL A 2 2.26 9.83 21.75
N LEU A 3 1.28 10.57 22.27
CA LEU A 3 -0.09 10.54 21.77
C LEU A 3 -0.20 11.03 20.31
N TRP A 4 0.54 12.10 19.95
CA TRP A 4 0.58 12.65 18.59
C TRP A 4 1.23 11.67 17.61
N PHE A 5 2.35 11.07 17.98
CA PHE A 5 3.02 10.07 17.16
C PHE A 5 2.15 8.82 16.96
N ARG A 6 1.47 8.37 18.02
CA ARG A 6 0.49 7.27 17.91
C ARG A 6 -0.65 7.61 16.95
N TYR A 7 -1.19 8.82 17.03
CA TYR A 7 -2.22 9.28 16.11
C TYR A 7 -1.75 9.25 14.65
N GLN A 8 -0.56 9.79 14.38
CA GLN A 8 0.03 9.76 13.03
C GLN A 8 0.19 8.33 12.49
N ALA A 9 0.75 7.43 13.30
CA ALA A 9 0.94 6.04 12.90
C ALA A 9 -0.39 5.30 12.65
N ILE A 10 -1.38 5.48 13.51
CA ILE A 10 -2.71 4.87 13.36
C ILE A 10 -3.39 5.36 12.08
N THR A 11 -3.35 6.67 11.81
CA THR A 11 -3.98 7.25 10.63
C THR A 11 -3.36 6.74 9.33
N ILE A 12 -2.02 6.66 9.24
CA ILE A 12 -1.35 6.09 8.07
C ILE A 12 -1.73 4.62 7.89
N GLN A 13 -1.71 3.85 8.97
CA GLN A 13 -2.04 2.43 8.88
C GLN A 13 -3.47 2.21 8.40
N LEU A 14 -4.42 2.97 8.94
CA LEU A 14 -5.82 2.86 8.56
C LEU A 14 -5.99 3.17 7.06
N LEU A 15 -5.32 4.22 6.58
CA LEU A 15 -5.39 4.64 5.19
C LEU A 15 -4.70 3.63 4.26
N LEU A 16 -3.54 3.11 4.65
CA LEU A 16 -2.82 2.06 3.92
C LEU A 16 -3.64 0.78 3.85
N ALA A 17 -4.21 0.33 4.96
CA ALA A 17 -5.08 -0.84 5.02
C ALA A 17 -6.33 -0.63 4.13
N ALA A 18 -6.93 0.56 4.12
CA ALA A 18 -8.06 0.86 3.25
C ALA A 18 -7.69 0.76 1.75
N VAL A 19 -6.50 1.24 1.36
CA VAL A 19 -5.97 1.09 -0.01
C VAL A 19 -5.73 -0.39 -0.33
N GLU A 20 -5.06 -1.13 0.55
CA GLU A 20 -4.77 -2.54 0.36
C GLU A 20 -6.05 -3.39 0.24
N ILE A 21 -7.03 -3.19 1.12
CA ILE A 21 -8.33 -3.87 1.05
C ILE A 21 -9.03 -3.57 -0.28
N SER A 22 -8.99 -2.31 -0.72
CA SER A 22 -9.59 -1.91 -1.99
C SER A 22 -8.89 -2.56 -3.19
N LEU A 23 -7.56 -2.70 -3.14
CA LEU A 23 -6.78 -3.42 -4.15
C LEU A 23 -7.06 -4.92 -4.10
N MET A 24 -7.12 -5.52 -2.91
CA MET A 24 -7.45 -6.94 -2.71
C MET A 24 -8.83 -7.27 -3.27
N HIS A 25 -9.83 -6.42 -3.02
CA HIS A 25 -11.18 -6.57 -3.58
C HIS A 25 -11.16 -6.58 -5.12
N ARG A 26 -10.40 -5.67 -5.73
CA ARG A 26 -10.22 -5.62 -7.19
C ARG A 26 -9.52 -6.85 -7.75
N ILE A 27 -8.46 -7.30 -7.09
CA ILE A 27 -7.73 -8.52 -7.48
C ILE A 27 -8.66 -9.73 -7.36
N TYR A 28 -9.45 -9.81 -6.30
CA TYR A 28 -10.42 -10.88 -6.10
C TYR A 28 -11.46 -10.95 -7.23
N ALA A 29 -12.00 -9.80 -7.64
CA ALA A 29 -12.88 -9.71 -8.81
C ALA A 29 -12.16 -10.16 -10.11
N LEU A 30 -10.89 -9.79 -10.28
CA LEU A 30 -10.08 -10.12 -11.46
C LEU A 30 -9.71 -11.62 -11.58
N PHE A 31 -9.63 -12.32 -10.45
CA PHE A 31 -9.22 -13.73 -10.36
C PHE A 31 -10.39 -14.71 -10.29
N LEU A 32 -11.59 -14.32 -10.75
CA LEU A 32 -12.77 -15.22 -10.80
C LEU A 32 -13.00 -15.91 -9.45
N LYS A 33 -12.89 -15.13 -8.36
CA LYS A 33 -13.26 -15.61 -7.02
C LYS A 33 -12.37 -16.74 -6.47
N ASN A 34 -11.15 -16.91 -6.98
CA ASN A 34 -10.23 -17.94 -6.49
C ASN A 34 -9.82 -17.69 -5.03
N SER A 35 -10.30 -18.54 -4.12
CA SER A 35 -10.10 -18.44 -2.66
C SER A 35 -8.64 -18.53 -2.23
N TRP A 36 -7.77 -19.20 -2.99
CA TRP A 36 -6.34 -19.33 -2.66
C TRP A 36 -5.61 -17.99 -2.68
N ILE A 37 -5.91 -17.17 -3.70
CA ILE A 37 -5.27 -15.86 -3.90
C ILE A 37 -5.78 -14.88 -2.85
N LEU A 38 -7.07 -14.94 -2.52
CA LEU A 38 -7.64 -14.15 -1.44
C LEU A 38 -7.02 -14.51 -0.09
N SER A 39 -6.86 -15.81 0.20
CA SER A 39 -6.23 -16.29 1.43
C SER A 39 -4.80 -15.80 1.57
N LEU A 40 -3.99 -15.85 0.49
CA LEU A 40 -2.62 -15.34 0.47
C LEU A 40 -2.58 -13.82 0.77
N LEU A 41 -3.47 -13.04 0.16
CA LEU A 41 -3.57 -11.59 0.38
C LEU A 41 -3.97 -11.25 1.82
N ILE A 42 -4.96 -11.96 2.37
CA ILE A 42 -5.39 -11.79 3.77
C ILE A 42 -4.24 -12.13 4.71
N LEU A 43 -3.53 -13.23 4.46
CA LEU A 43 -2.38 -13.63 5.28
C LEU A 43 -1.28 -12.56 5.29
N LEU A 44 -0.97 -11.99 4.11
CA LEU A 44 -0.03 -10.88 3.99
C LEU A 44 -0.49 -9.63 4.75
N GLY A 45 -1.78 -9.28 4.67
CA GLY A 45 -2.36 -8.17 5.41
C GLY A 45 -2.31 -8.38 6.94
N ILE A 46 -2.63 -9.58 7.42
CA ILE A 46 -2.52 -9.93 8.84
C ILE A 46 -1.06 -9.86 9.31
N ALA A 47 -0.12 -10.39 8.52
CA ALA A 47 1.30 -10.33 8.82
C ALA A 47 1.81 -8.88 8.93
N GLN A 48 1.33 -7.99 8.06
CA GLN A 48 1.67 -6.56 8.10
C GLN A 48 1.09 -5.86 9.32
N LEU A 49 -0.16 -6.15 9.70
CA LEU A 49 -0.77 -5.65 10.94
C LEU A 49 0.01 -6.11 12.18
N LEU A 50 0.38 -7.39 12.23
CA LEU A 50 1.19 -7.94 13.32
C LEU A 50 2.57 -7.28 13.38
N SER A 51 3.23 -7.12 12.22
CA SER A 51 4.51 -6.41 12.12
C SER A 51 4.41 -4.98 12.66
N MET A 52 3.30 -4.29 12.38
CA MET A 52 3.06 -2.94 12.89
C MET A 52 2.85 -2.92 14.41
N VAL A 53 2.03 -3.81 14.95
CA VAL A 53 1.79 -3.90 16.41
C VAL A 53 3.09 -4.20 17.14
N LEU A 54 3.89 -5.13 16.63
CA LEU A 54 5.20 -5.46 17.19
C LEU A 54 6.17 -4.27 17.09
N SER A 55 6.23 -3.61 15.93
CA SER A 55 7.09 -2.43 15.74
C SER A 55 6.67 -1.29 16.67
N ALA A 56 5.39 -1.02 16.83
CA ALA A 56 4.87 0.00 17.72
C ALA A 56 5.18 -0.33 19.20
N ARG A 57 5.05 -1.60 19.61
CA ARG A 57 5.41 -2.05 20.95
C ARG A 57 6.90 -1.86 21.24
N LEU A 58 7.76 -2.28 20.31
CA LEU A 58 9.22 -2.19 20.44
C LEU A 58 9.72 -0.73 20.41
N VAL A 59 9.11 0.12 19.60
CA VAL A 59 9.40 1.56 19.59
C VAL A 59 9.00 2.16 20.94
N VAL A 60 7.77 1.93 21.40
CA VAL A 60 7.27 2.53 22.66
C VAL A 60 8.15 2.19 23.88
N SER A 61 8.77 1.01 23.92
CA SER A 61 9.62 0.62 25.05
C SER A 61 11.00 1.28 25.09
N ASN A 62 11.48 1.89 24.01
CA ASN A 62 12.91 2.30 23.89
C ASN A 62 13.18 3.71 23.31
N VAL A 63 12.17 4.56 23.10
CA VAL A 63 12.43 5.93 22.56
C VAL A 63 12.71 6.96 23.66
N THR A 64 13.85 7.64 23.52
CA THR A 64 14.15 8.92 24.15
C THR A 64 13.49 10.04 23.32
N TYR A 65 12.56 10.78 23.92
CA TYR A 65 11.87 11.90 23.27
C TYR A 65 12.63 13.21 23.50
N THR A 66 12.71 14.06 22.47
CA THR A 66 13.16 15.45 22.63
C THR A 66 12.04 16.35 23.17
N SER A 67 12.40 17.51 23.74
CA SER A 67 11.50 18.51 24.32
C SER A 67 10.43 19.05 23.35
N THR A 68 10.67 18.93 22.05
CA THR A 68 9.76 19.31 20.96
C THR A 68 8.95 18.13 20.40
N CYS A 69 8.89 17.01 21.13
CA CYS A 69 8.12 15.83 20.75
C CYS A 69 8.59 15.11 19.48
N TYR A 70 9.85 15.25 19.07
CA TYR A 70 10.38 14.57 17.88
C TYR A 70 11.10 13.26 18.23
N VAL A 71 10.93 12.28 17.33
CA VAL A 71 11.69 11.04 17.32
C VAL A 71 13.01 11.32 16.62
N THR A 72 14.08 11.49 17.39
CA THR A 72 15.41 11.89 16.89
C THR A 72 16.31 10.72 16.50
N LYS A 73 15.95 9.48 16.86
CA LYS A 73 16.65 8.29 16.39
C LYS A 73 15.64 7.32 15.75
N PRO A 74 15.70 7.10 14.43
CA PRO A 74 14.89 6.06 13.80
C PRO A 74 15.33 4.71 14.39
N HIS A 75 14.44 4.06 15.13
CA HIS A 75 14.72 2.76 15.67
C HIS A 75 14.63 1.72 14.54
N ALA A 76 15.57 0.78 14.47
CA ALA A 76 15.58 -0.31 13.48
C ALA A 76 14.24 -1.09 13.41
N ALA A 77 13.45 -1.08 14.49
CA ALA A 77 12.07 -1.57 14.52
C ALA A 77 11.18 -0.98 13.39
N SER A 78 11.38 0.29 13.02
CA SER A 78 10.64 0.93 11.92
C SER A 78 11.02 0.40 10.53
N ALA A 79 12.22 -0.15 10.38
CA ALA A 79 12.66 -0.78 9.13
C ALA A 79 11.91 -2.10 8.87
N TYR A 80 11.54 -2.84 9.92
CA TYR A 80 10.71 -4.05 9.77
C TYR A 80 9.33 -3.73 9.22
N PHE A 81 8.69 -2.66 9.70
CA PHE A 81 7.42 -2.19 9.16
C PHE A 81 7.53 -1.75 7.70
N GLY A 82 8.59 -1.02 7.35
CA GLY A 82 8.87 -0.63 5.97
C GLY A 82 9.07 -1.86 5.07
N ALA A 83 9.87 -2.83 5.51
CA ALA A 83 10.17 -4.05 4.76
C ALA A 83 8.93 -4.93 4.55
N THR A 84 8.09 -5.12 5.58
CA THR A 84 6.85 -5.89 5.43
C THR A 84 5.87 -5.20 4.49
N THR A 85 5.68 -3.88 4.64
CA THR A 85 4.84 -3.07 3.73
C THR A 85 5.34 -3.10 2.29
N MET A 86 6.66 -3.03 2.07
CA MET A 86 7.21 -3.15 0.71
C MET A 86 6.97 -4.54 0.13
N THR A 87 7.12 -5.59 0.94
CA THR A 87 6.92 -6.97 0.52
C THR A 87 5.46 -7.21 0.12
N THR A 88 4.49 -6.73 0.89
CA THR A 88 3.07 -6.86 0.57
C THR A 88 2.71 -6.07 -0.70
N ASN A 89 3.17 -4.83 -0.82
CA ASN A 89 2.91 -4.01 -2.01
C ASN A 89 3.58 -4.58 -3.27
N LEU A 90 4.79 -5.15 -3.17
CA LEU A 90 5.44 -5.86 -4.27
C LEU A 90 4.68 -7.13 -4.66
N ALA A 91 4.20 -7.90 -3.69
CA ALA A 91 3.38 -9.09 -3.97
C ALA A 91 2.08 -8.72 -4.69
N ILE A 92 1.40 -7.65 -4.25
CA ILE A 92 0.20 -7.10 -4.91
C ILE A 92 0.52 -6.68 -6.35
N LEU A 93 1.60 -5.90 -6.55
CA LEU A 93 2.02 -5.45 -7.88
C LEU A 93 2.37 -6.62 -8.80
N PHE A 94 3.07 -7.63 -8.26
CA PHE A 94 3.43 -8.84 -8.97
C PHE A 94 2.18 -9.61 -9.40
N MET A 95 1.19 -9.79 -8.52
CA MET A 95 -0.05 -10.49 -8.87
C MET A 95 -0.86 -9.76 -9.94
N ILE A 96 -0.94 -8.42 -9.86
CA ILE A 96 -1.59 -7.58 -10.88
C ILE A 96 -0.87 -7.74 -12.23
N SER A 97 0.46 -7.61 -12.24
CA SER A 97 1.28 -7.69 -13.46
C SER A 97 1.29 -9.10 -14.06
N TRP A 98 1.38 -10.12 -13.20
CA TRP A 98 1.34 -11.52 -13.60
C TRP A 98 0.03 -11.86 -14.28
N ARG A 99 -1.11 -11.43 -13.71
CA ARG A 99 -2.42 -11.63 -14.33
C ARG A 99 -2.55 -10.88 -15.65
N TYR A 100 -2.01 -9.66 -15.72
CA TYR A 100 -1.95 -8.88 -16.96
C TYR A 100 -1.22 -9.62 -18.08
N LEU A 101 -0.06 -10.22 -17.78
CA LEU A 101 0.76 -10.97 -18.75
C LEU A 101 0.19 -12.35 -19.08
N ARG A 102 -0.43 -13.04 -18.11
CA ARG A 102 -0.98 -14.39 -18.27
C ARG A 102 -2.38 -14.45 -18.87
N LEU A 103 -3.04 -13.32 -19.14
CA LEU A 103 -4.32 -13.31 -19.84
C LEU A 103 -4.11 -13.88 -21.26
N PRO A 104 -4.59 -15.11 -21.54
CA PRO A 104 -4.39 -15.71 -22.85
C PRO A 104 -5.32 -14.99 -23.84
N VAL A 105 -4.71 -14.24 -24.75
CA VAL A 105 -5.32 -13.54 -25.88
C VAL A 105 -6.32 -14.39 -26.71
N PRO A 106 -6.25 -15.74 -26.81
CA PRO A 106 -7.19 -16.50 -27.62
C PRO A 106 -8.57 -16.73 -26.98
N GLN A 107 -8.67 -16.78 -25.64
CA GLN A 107 -9.93 -17.13 -24.95
C GLN A 107 -10.80 -15.90 -24.61
N ALA A 108 -10.33 -14.73 -25.03
CA ALA A 108 -11.05 -13.46 -24.96
C ALA A 108 -11.80 -13.14 -26.26
N ARG A 109 -11.87 -14.10 -27.20
CA ARG A 109 -12.53 -13.99 -28.51
C ARG A 109 -14.03 -14.32 -28.47
N GLU A 110 -14.49 -15.07 -27.47
CA GLU A 110 -15.92 -15.39 -27.30
C GLU A 110 -16.65 -14.41 -26.35
N ILE A 111 -15.92 -13.73 -25.45
CA ILE A 111 -16.44 -12.61 -24.62
C ILE A 111 -16.09 -11.26 -25.30
N MET A 112 -16.09 -11.24 -26.63
CA MET A 112 -15.63 -10.14 -27.47
C MET A 112 -16.82 -9.29 -27.95
N LYS A 113 -17.66 -8.84 -27.01
CA LYS A 113 -18.77 -7.90 -27.28
C LYS A 113 -18.63 -6.56 -26.54
N PHE A 114 -17.57 -6.35 -25.77
CA PHE A 114 -17.40 -5.11 -25.00
C PHE A 114 -15.93 -4.66 -24.98
N GLU A 115 -15.44 -4.23 -26.14
CA GLU A 115 -14.12 -3.62 -26.30
C GLU A 115 -13.92 -2.40 -25.39
N ALA A 116 -15.01 -1.67 -25.09
CA ALA A 116 -15.05 -0.59 -24.11
C ALA A 116 -14.70 -1.05 -22.68
N VAL A 117 -15.24 -2.18 -22.21
CA VAL A 117 -14.95 -2.72 -20.86
C VAL A 117 -13.48 -3.15 -20.76
N ARG A 118 -12.88 -3.64 -21.85
CA ARG A 118 -11.43 -3.94 -21.87
C ARG A 118 -10.58 -2.67 -21.78
N ALA A 119 -10.96 -1.61 -22.47
CA ALA A 119 -10.27 -0.32 -22.38
C ALA A 119 -10.38 0.28 -20.97
N VAL A 120 -11.58 0.27 -20.39
CA VAL A 120 -11.86 0.71 -19.02
C VAL A 120 -11.06 -0.11 -18.01
N LEU A 121 -11.09 -1.45 -18.10
CA LEU A 121 -10.32 -2.33 -17.21
C LEU A 121 -8.81 -2.09 -17.31
N ARG A 122 -8.29 -1.85 -18.52
CA ARG A 122 -6.87 -1.52 -18.74
C ARG A 122 -6.49 -0.21 -18.08
N VAL A 123 -7.31 0.83 -18.22
CA VAL A 123 -7.07 2.13 -17.57
C VAL A 123 -7.11 1.98 -16.05
N ILE A 124 -8.09 1.25 -15.51
CA ILE A 124 -8.24 0.99 -14.08
C ILE A 124 -7.05 0.21 -13.51
N LEU A 125 -6.59 -0.82 -14.23
CA LEU A 125 -5.41 -1.60 -13.85
C LEU A 125 -4.15 -0.74 -13.88
N ARG A 126 -3.97 0.08 -14.93
CA ARG A 126 -2.83 1.01 -15.04
C ARG A 126 -2.81 2.00 -13.89
N ASP A 127 -3.95 2.61 -13.56
CA ASP A 127 -4.07 3.55 -12.46
C ASP A 127 -3.81 2.88 -11.11
N SER A 128 -4.30 1.65 -10.90
CA SER A 128 -4.03 0.90 -9.67
C SER A 128 -2.56 0.51 -9.53
N ALA A 129 -1.91 0.09 -10.62
CA ALA A 129 -0.49 -0.22 -10.63
C ALA A 129 0.34 1.03 -10.35
N LEU A 130 -0.03 2.17 -10.93
CA LEU A 130 0.64 3.45 -10.72
C LEU A 130 0.51 3.92 -9.26
N SER A 131 -0.66 3.75 -8.63
CA SER A 131 -0.85 4.00 -7.20
C SER A 131 0.04 3.11 -6.33
N VAL A 132 0.12 1.80 -6.62
CA VAL A 132 0.98 0.86 -5.88
C VAL A 132 2.46 1.20 -6.07
N ILE A 133 2.88 1.57 -7.28
CA ILE A 133 4.25 2.03 -7.56
C ILE A 133 4.56 3.30 -6.76
N ALA A 134 3.64 4.27 -6.72
CA ALA A 134 3.82 5.49 -5.93
C ALA A 134 3.99 5.17 -4.43
N ILE A 135 3.17 4.28 -3.88
CA ILE A 135 3.29 3.82 -2.48
C ILE A 135 4.63 3.12 -2.25
N LEU A 136 5.09 2.27 -3.18
CA LEU A 136 6.39 1.60 -3.10
C LEU A 136 7.55 2.59 -3.09
N VAL A 137 7.52 3.61 -3.94
CA VAL A 137 8.56 4.63 -4.01
C VAL A 137 8.64 5.42 -2.70
N VAL A 138 7.50 5.87 -2.16
CA VAL A 138 7.50 6.65 -0.92
C VAL A 138 7.91 5.79 0.27
N THR A 139 7.45 4.53 0.35
CA THR A 139 7.85 3.60 1.43
C THR A 139 9.33 3.23 1.35
N LEU A 140 9.90 3.09 0.15
CA LEU A 140 11.35 2.90 -0.05
C LEU A 140 12.15 4.11 0.44
N VAL A 141 11.75 5.33 0.06
CA VAL A 141 12.42 6.56 0.52
C VAL A 141 12.38 6.67 2.04
N GLN A 142 11.24 6.34 2.65
CA GLN A 142 11.10 6.31 4.11
C GLN A 142 12.04 5.27 4.75
N MET A 143 12.12 4.08 4.17
CA MET A 143 12.95 2.98 4.68
C MET A 143 14.45 3.31 4.58
N LEU A 144 14.89 3.86 3.45
CA LEU A 144 16.27 4.33 3.25
C LEU A 144 16.65 5.47 4.19
N SER A 145 15.72 6.39 4.44
CA SER A 145 15.91 7.49 5.42
C SER A 145 16.03 6.95 6.84
N ASN A 146 15.19 5.97 7.22
CA ASN A 146 15.23 5.36 8.55
C ASN A 146 16.49 4.52 8.80
N LEU A 147 17.09 3.95 7.75
CA LEU A 147 18.36 3.21 7.82
C LEU A 147 19.60 4.11 7.87
N GLY A 148 19.43 5.43 7.73
CA GLY A 148 20.56 6.37 7.65
C GLY A 148 21.36 6.25 6.35
N ALA A 149 20.85 5.52 5.35
CA ALA A 149 21.49 5.40 4.04
C ALA A 149 21.31 6.67 3.19
N VAL A 150 20.28 7.46 3.48
CA VAL A 150 20.05 8.77 2.87
C VAL A 150 19.82 9.79 3.98
N GLU A 151 20.76 10.71 4.15
CA GLU A 151 20.59 11.90 4.98
C GLU A 151 19.68 12.91 4.26
N LEU A 152 18.41 12.55 4.07
CA LEU A 152 17.42 13.55 3.72
C LEU A 152 17.21 14.41 4.96
N SER A 153 17.63 15.68 4.88
CA SER A 153 17.29 16.73 5.85
C SER A 153 15.77 16.98 5.97
N LEU A 154 14.97 16.21 5.24
CA LEU A 154 13.51 16.16 5.35
C LEU A 154 13.14 15.64 6.73
N ASN A 155 12.75 16.59 7.57
CA ASN A 155 12.14 16.37 8.87
C ASN A 155 11.04 15.28 8.76
N GLY A 156 10.99 14.31 9.68
CA GLY A 156 10.07 13.16 9.61
C GLY A 156 8.58 13.54 9.48
N ASN A 157 8.24 14.76 9.84
CA ASN A 157 6.90 15.32 9.64
C ASN A 157 6.58 15.60 8.17
N ILE A 158 7.55 16.00 7.34
CA ILE A 158 7.34 16.23 5.90
C ILE A 158 7.06 14.90 5.20
N LEU A 159 7.84 13.86 5.50
CA LEU A 159 7.63 12.52 4.98
C LEU A 159 6.25 11.95 5.36
N TYR A 160 5.80 12.20 6.59
CA TYR A 160 4.44 11.87 7.04
C TYR A 160 3.36 12.50 6.13
N HIS A 161 3.45 13.81 5.90
CA HIS A 161 2.45 14.52 5.09
C HIS A 161 2.48 14.04 3.62
N TRP A 162 3.66 13.79 3.08
CA TRP A 162 3.82 13.24 1.73
C TRP A 162 3.17 11.86 1.60
N LEU A 163 3.47 10.95 2.53
CA LEU A 163 2.90 9.61 2.53
C LEU A 163 1.37 9.66 2.71
N PHE A 164 0.87 10.51 3.61
CA PHE A 164 -0.56 10.72 3.78
C PHE A 164 -1.23 11.22 2.49
N CYS A 165 -0.65 12.22 1.82
CA CYS A 165 -1.19 12.75 0.56
C CYS A 165 -1.20 11.69 -0.55
N VAL A 166 -0.12 10.93 -0.69
CA VAL A 166 -0.02 9.87 -1.72
C VAL A 166 -1.03 8.77 -1.47
N LEU A 167 -1.18 8.32 -0.22
CA LEU A 167 -2.19 7.33 0.16
C LEU A 167 -3.61 7.84 -0.05
N TRP A 168 -3.88 9.10 0.31
CA TRP A 168 -5.19 9.72 0.15
C TRP A 168 -5.60 9.84 -1.33
N ILE A 169 -4.69 10.34 -2.17
CA ILE A 169 -4.90 10.45 -3.62
C ILE A 169 -5.08 9.06 -4.24
N SER A 170 -4.25 8.10 -3.82
CA SER A 170 -4.34 6.70 -4.30
C SER A 170 -5.67 6.08 -3.95
N PHE A 171 -6.12 6.23 -2.70
CA PHE A 171 -7.41 5.75 -2.22
C PHE A 171 -8.55 6.40 -3.01
N GLY A 172 -8.56 7.74 -3.14
CA GLY A 172 -9.57 8.47 -3.90
C GLY A 172 -9.68 7.99 -5.34
N ARG A 173 -8.55 7.80 -6.04
CA ARG A 173 -8.55 7.24 -7.41
C ARG A 173 -9.10 5.83 -7.48
N ILE A 174 -8.77 4.99 -6.50
CA ILE A 174 -9.27 3.61 -6.43
C ILE A 174 -10.79 3.60 -6.17
N VAL A 175 -11.31 4.45 -5.30
CA VAL A 175 -12.75 4.51 -5.00
C VAL A 175 -13.53 5.10 -6.19
N VAL A 176 -13.08 6.23 -6.74
CA VAL A 176 -13.77 6.90 -7.88
C VAL A 176 -13.78 6.02 -9.13
N ASN A 177 -12.69 5.30 -9.41
CA ASN A 177 -12.67 4.38 -10.54
C ASN A 177 -13.59 3.16 -10.31
N HIS A 178 -13.87 2.79 -9.05
CA HIS A 178 -14.81 1.72 -8.76
C HIS A 178 -16.27 2.15 -9.02
N SER A 179 -16.65 3.37 -8.64
CA SER A 179 -18.02 3.86 -8.82
C SER A 179 -18.41 3.99 -10.30
N LYS A 180 -17.46 4.36 -11.17
CA LYS A 180 -17.70 4.47 -12.62
C LYS A 180 -17.99 3.13 -13.29
N VAL A 181 -17.41 2.03 -12.81
CA VAL A 181 -17.64 0.67 -13.36
C VAL A 181 -19.00 0.12 -12.98
N VAL A 182 -19.59 0.56 -11.87
CA VAL A 182 -20.91 0.08 -11.41
C VAL A 182 -22.06 0.80 -12.12
N GLN A 183 -21.79 1.96 -12.74
CA GLN A 183 -22.80 2.76 -13.44
C GLN A 183 -22.92 2.46 -14.95
N GLU A 184 -21.95 1.73 -15.52
CA GLU A 184 -21.97 1.22 -16.90
C GLU A 184 -22.42 -0.24 -16.94
#